data_AF-A0A969F7Q5-F1
#
_entry.id   AF-A0A969F7Q5-F1
#
_cell.length_a   1.000
_cell.length_b   1.000
_cell.length_c   1.000
_cell.angle_alpha   90.00
_cell.angle_beta   90.00
_cell.angle_gamma   90.00
#
_symmetry.space_group_name_H-M   'P 1'
#
loop_
_entity.id
_entity.type
_entity.pdbx_description
1 polymer ?
#
loop_
_entity_poly.entity_id
_entity_poly.type
_entity_poly.pdbx_seq_one_letter_code
_entity_poly.pdbx_strand_id
1 'polypeptide(L)'
;MTKMVGLRGGGGVLGVTAVLLFLLVALGTFDPQPVGKLAWTSAAATQTAPRLEKQISWLVEEIPLGDFTIRTTVTHESGELDSGAGLVFGDEGTAVIIAISPLGYVTIQQDEPITADRLPMTEMPWQPWPHLKTGSEANELWVDVVDGQMRVRINRELLWSGAAPFQPTQLGLYGESFGDTAVFHFQQIELFTDTK
;
A
#
# COMPACT_ATOMS: atom_id res chain seq x y z
N MET A 1 26.22 54.48 23.78
CA MET A 1 25.70 54.57 22.41
C MET A 1 25.70 53.18 21.80
N THR A 2 24.58 52.48 21.85
CA THR A 2 24.45 51.10 21.34
C THR A 2 23.76 51.17 19.99
N LYS A 3 24.47 50.82 18.90
CA LYS A 3 23.89 50.75 17.56
C LYS A 3 22.97 49.54 17.47
N MET A 4 21.66 49.77 17.35
CA MET A 4 20.71 48.76 16.88
C MET A 4 21.03 48.45 15.42
N VAL A 5 21.63 47.28 15.17
CA VAL A 5 21.78 46.73 13.83
C VAL A 5 20.41 46.20 13.40
N GLY A 6 19.83 46.84 12.39
CA GLY A 6 18.48 46.57 11.92
C GLY A 6 18.32 45.18 11.35
N LEU A 7 17.38 44.43 11.91
CA LEU A 7 16.92 43.09 11.54
C LEU A 7 16.12 43.11 10.21
N ARG A 8 16.60 43.80 9.16
CA ARG A 8 15.86 43.95 7.89
C ARG A 8 16.22 42.92 6.82
N GLY A 9 17.21 42.05 7.08
CA GLY A 9 17.63 40.99 6.15
C GLY A 9 16.90 39.65 6.30
N GLY A 10 16.16 39.42 7.39
CA GLY A 10 15.60 38.09 7.70
C GLY A 10 14.39 37.70 6.83
N GLY A 11 13.55 38.66 6.43
CA GLY A 11 12.32 38.37 5.69
C GLY A 11 12.55 37.85 4.26
N GLY A 12 13.58 38.37 3.57
CA GLY A 12 13.91 37.94 2.21
C GLY A 12 14.40 36.49 2.14
N VAL A 13 15.24 36.09 3.10
CA VAL A 13 15.79 34.72 3.18
C VAL A 13 14.68 33.72 3.51
N LEU A 14 13.80 34.03 4.48
CA LEU A 14 12.68 33.15 4.82
C LEU A 14 11.70 32.96 3.66
N GLY A 15 11.41 34.03 2.90
CA GLY A 15 10.55 33.96 1.72
C GLY A 15 11.11 33.05 0.63
N VAL A 16 12.39 33.20 0.29
CA VAL A 16 13.05 32.35 -0.72
C VAL A 16 13.07 30.88 -0.28
N THR A 17 13.39 30.61 0.99
CA THR A 17 13.39 29.24 1.53
C THR A 17 12.00 28.61 1.47
N ALA A 18 10.94 29.34 1.85
CA ALA A 18 9.58 28.82 1.80
C ALA A 18 9.13 28.48 0.37
N VAL A 19 9.42 29.35 -0.60
CA VAL A 19 9.13 29.07 -2.02
C VAL A 19 9.90 27.85 -2.52
N LEU A 20 11.18 27.73 -2.16
CA LEU A 20 12.00 26.59 -2.57
C LEU A 20 11.49 25.27 -1.97
N LEU A 21 11.13 25.25 -0.68
CA LEU A 21 10.52 24.09 -0.05
C LEU A 21 9.19 23.70 -0.71
N PHE A 22 8.34 24.68 -1.01
CA PHE A 22 7.07 24.44 -1.72
C PHE A 22 7.30 23.82 -3.10
N LEU A 23 8.28 24.33 -3.85
CA LEU A 23 8.64 23.75 -5.15
C LEU A 23 9.16 22.32 -5.02
N LEU A 24 9.99 22.01 -4.01
CA LEU A 24 10.48 20.65 -3.79
C LEU A 24 9.35 19.67 -3.47
N VAL A 25 8.37 20.09 -2.67
CA VAL A 25 7.17 19.28 -2.36
C VAL A 25 6.31 19.09 -3.60
N ALA A 26 6.03 20.16 -4.36
CA ALA A 26 5.22 20.11 -5.57
C ALA A 26 5.87 19.25 -6.69
N LEU A 27 7.21 19.20 -6.72
CA LEU A 27 7.97 18.33 -7.63
C LEU A 27 8.06 16.87 -7.16
N GLY A 28 7.46 16.52 -6.01
CA GLY A 28 7.53 15.16 -5.48
C GLY A 28 8.94 14.75 -5.05
N THR A 29 9.82 15.70 -4.72
CA THR A 29 11.21 15.38 -4.31
C THR A 29 11.25 14.51 -3.05
N PHE A 30 10.19 14.58 -2.24
CA PHE A 30 9.99 13.78 -1.04
C PHE A 30 9.02 12.61 -1.25
N ASP A 31 8.53 12.39 -2.48
CA ASP A 31 7.71 11.21 -2.76
C ASP A 31 8.58 9.96 -2.58
N PRO A 32 8.05 8.90 -1.96
CA PRO A 32 8.75 7.64 -1.86
C PRO A 32 9.11 7.16 -3.27
N GLN A 33 10.35 6.71 -3.45
CA GLN A 33 10.79 6.09 -4.69
C GLN A 33 10.67 4.58 -4.55
N PRO A 34 10.20 3.86 -5.58
CA PRO A 34 10.19 2.41 -5.56
C PRO A 34 11.63 1.86 -5.52
N VAL A 35 11.78 0.63 -5.04
CA VAL A 35 13.06 -0.06 -4.98
C VAL A 35 13.45 -0.53 -6.39
N GLY A 36 14.51 0.06 -6.92
CA GLY A 36 15.08 -0.29 -8.21
C GLY A 36 14.26 0.16 -9.42
N LYS A 37 14.32 -0.62 -10.51
CA LYS A 37 13.69 -0.29 -11.79
C LYS A 37 12.44 -1.12 -12.01
N LEU A 38 11.51 -0.59 -12.80
CA LEU A 38 10.33 -1.34 -13.23
C LEU A 38 10.78 -2.61 -13.96
N ALA A 39 10.45 -3.76 -13.39
CA ALA A 39 10.80 -5.08 -13.90
C ALA A 39 9.60 -5.76 -14.56
N TRP A 40 8.39 -5.53 -14.04
CA TRP A 40 7.16 -6.13 -14.55
C TRP A 40 5.96 -5.20 -14.35
N THR A 41 4.97 -5.32 -15.24
CA THR A 41 3.67 -4.67 -15.12
C THR A 41 2.56 -5.65 -15.50
N SER A 42 1.45 -5.64 -14.76
CA SER A 42 0.24 -6.36 -15.12
C SER A 42 -0.63 -5.56 -16.10
N ALA A 43 -1.61 -6.23 -16.71
CA ALA A 43 -2.80 -5.54 -17.20
C ALA A 43 -3.68 -5.10 -16.01
N ALA A 44 -4.57 -4.14 -16.24
CA ALA A 44 -5.61 -3.83 -15.27
C ALA A 44 -6.50 -5.06 -15.05
N ALA A 45 -7.01 -5.23 -13.82
CA ALA A 45 -7.76 -6.40 -13.40
C ALA A 45 -8.98 -5.99 -12.59
N THR A 46 -9.96 -6.88 -12.55
CA THR A 46 -11.12 -6.74 -11.66
C THR A 46 -11.07 -7.87 -10.64
N GLN A 47 -11.25 -7.53 -9.37
CA GLN A 47 -11.38 -8.46 -8.27
C GLN A 47 -12.82 -8.44 -7.77
N THR A 48 -13.46 -9.61 -7.77
CA THR A 48 -14.74 -9.79 -7.12
C THR A 48 -14.51 -10.19 -5.67
N ALA A 49 -15.27 -9.61 -4.76
CA ALA A 49 -15.39 -10.02 -3.36
C ALA A 49 -16.78 -10.66 -3.19
N PRO A 50 -16.88 -11.99 -3.24
CA PRO A 50 -18.18 -12.66 -3.16
C PRO A 50 -18.85 -12.44 -1.81
N ARG A 51 -20.18 -12.54 -1.78
CA ARG A 51 -21.00 -12.38 -0.58
C ARG A 51 -20.49 -13.24 0.58
N LEU A 52 -20.15 -12.61 1.70
CA LEU A 52 -19.70 -13.26 2.94
C LEU A 52 -18.51 -14.21 2.77
N GLU A 53 -17.67 -13.97 1.76
CA GLU A 53 -16.53 -14.82 1.42
C GLU A 53 -15.28 -14.01 1.15
N LYS A 54 -14.14 -14.68 1.27
CA LYS A 54 -12.83 -14.21 0.83
C LYS A 54 -12.50 -14.86 -0.51
N GLN A 55 -11.88 -14.09 -1.40
CA GLN A 55 -11.39 -14.57 -2.68
C GLN A 55 -9.96 -14.06 -2.91
N ILE A 56 -9.08 -14.96 -3.33
CA ILE A 56 -7.73 -14.65 -3.79
C ILE A 56 -7.62 -14.99 -5.27
N SER A 57 -6.98 -14.12 -6.04
CA SER A 57 -6.62 -14.37 -7.45
C SER A 57 -5.12 -14.14 -7.64
N TRP A 58 -4.37 -15.23 -7.76
CA TRP A 58 -2.92 -15.19 -7.97
C TRP A 58 -2.58 -14.68 -9.37
N LEU A 59 -1.60 -13.78 -9.45
CA LEU A 59 -1.19 -13.10 -10.68
C LEU A 59 0.22 -13.45 -11.12
N VAL A 60 1.13 -13.58 -10.16
CA VAL A 60 2.55 -13.91 -10.41
C VAL A 60 2.92 -15.08 -9.53
N GLU A 61 3.44 -16.13 -10.16
CA GLU A 61 3.85 -17.37 -9.48
C GLU A 61 5.22 -17.23 -8.78
N GLU A 62 6.08 -16.31 -9.23
CA GLU A 62 7.40 -16.06 -8.64
C GLU A 62 7.73 -14.55 -8.57
N ILE A 63 7.74 -13.99 -7.36
CA ILE A 63 8.30 -12.66 -7.08
C ILE A 63 9.83 -12.77 -7.00
N PRO A 64 10.60 -11.80 -7.53
CA PRO A 64 12.05 -11.79 -7.42
C PRO A 64 12.53 -11.95 -5.97
N LEU A 65 13.58 -12.76 -5.79
CA LEU A 65 14.28 -12.82 -4.51
C LEU A 65 15.04 -11.50 -4.27
N GLY A 66 14.94 -10.96 -3.07
CA GLY A 66 15.65 -9.75 -2.65
C GLY A 66 14.73 -8.56 -2.47
N ASP A 67 15.25 -7.36 -2.75
CA ASP A 67 14.52 -6.13 -2.52
C ASP A 67 13.61 -5.78 -3.70
N PHE A 68 12.38 -5.37 -3.39
CA PHE A 68 11.38 -5.00 -4.40
C PHE A 68 10.36 -3.99 -3.87
N THR A 69 9.68 -3.32 -4.80
CA THR A 69 8.44 -2.58 -4.54
C THR A 69 7.33 -3.11 -5.42
N ILE A 70 6.17 -3.36 -4.85
CA ILE A 70 4.92 -3.59 -5.60
C ILE A 70 4.00 -2.41 -5.38
N ARG A 71 3.40 -1.92 -6.47
CA ARG A 71 2.51 -0.77 -6.47
C ARG A 71 1.27 -1.07 -7.28
N THR A 72 0.11 -0.64 -6.80
CA THR A 72 -1.11 -0.61 -7.59
C THR A 72 -2.04 0.51 -7.15
N THR A 73 -3.06 0.78 -7.95
CA THR A 73 -4.18 1.64 -7.58
C THR A 73 -5.46 0.82 -7.64
N VAL A 74 -6.24 0.87 -6.56
CA VAL A 74 -7.49 0.15 -6.41
C VAL A 74 -8.64 1.14 -6.23
N THR A 75 -9.76 0.84 -6.87
CA THR A 75 -11.03 1.57 -6.78
C THR A 75 -12.16 0.60 -6.55
N HIS A 76 -13.08 0.93 -5.67
CA HIS A 76 -14.35 0.23 -5.61
C HIS A 76 -15.21 0.61 -6.81
N GLU A 77 -15.65 -0.39 -7.57
CA GLU A 77 -16.42 -0.20 -8.79
C GLU A 77 -17.93 -0.27 -8.50
N SER A 78 -18.38 -1.30 -7.77
CA SER A 78 -19.79 -1.50 -7.44
C SER A 78 -20.02 -2.53 -6.34
N GLY A 79 -21.22 -2.53 -5.74
CA GLY A 79 -21.66 -3.54 -4.77
C GLY A 79 -21.60 -3.08 -3.31
N GLU A 80 -21.35 -4.03 -2.41
CA GLU A 80 -21.28 -3.82 -0.95
C GLU A 80 -20.12 -2.91 -0.55
N LEU A 81 -20.39 -1.90 0.28
CA LEU A 81 -19.37 -0.97 0.78
C LEU A 81 -18.65 -1.53 2.01
N ASP A 82 -19.33 -2.34 2.82
CA ASP A 82 -18.70 -3.12 3.90
C ASP A 82 -17.96 -4.33 3.32
N SER A 83 -16.90 -4.01 2.58
CA SER A 83 -16.04 -4.94 1.84
C SER A 83 -14.60 -4.42 1.84
N GLY A 84 -13.68 -5.26 1.38
CA GLY A 84 -12.26 -4.95 1.31
C GLY A 84 -11.59 -5.56 0.08
N ALA A 85 -10.60 -4.87 -0.45
CA ALA A 85 -9.72 -5.41 -1.48
C ALA A 85 -8.30 -4.90 -1.34
N GLY A 86 -7.34 -5.66 -1.86
CA GLY A 86 -5.95 -5.22 -1.93
C GLY A 86 -5.02 -6.29 -2.46
N LEU A 87 -3.82 -6.34 -1.89
CA LEU A 87 -2.74 -7.22 -2.33
C LEU A 87 -2.57 -8.38 -1.33
N VAL A 88 -2.24 -9.55 -1.87
CA VAL A 88 -1.81 -10.70 -1.08
C VAL A 88 -0.44 -11.18 -1.55
N PHE A 89 0.43 -11.51 -0.60
CA PHE A 89 1.80 -11.95 -0.83
C PHE A 89 2.00 -13.29 -0.13
N GLY A 90 2.69 -14.25 -0.77
CA GLY A 90 2.98 -15.55 -0.16
C GLY A 90 2.51 -16.71 -1.01
N ASP A 91 1.93 -17.73 -0.39
CA ASP A 91 1.38 -18.91 -1.07
C ASP A 91 0.09 -19.37 -0.38
N GLU A 92 -0.46 -20.53 -0.80
CA GLU A 92 -1.67 -21.11 -0.21
C GLU A 92 -1.54 -21.49 1.27
N GLY A 93 -0.30 -21.68 1.76
CA GLY A 93 -0.03 -22.04 3.14
C GLY A 93 0.15 -20.80 4.01
N THR A 94 0.95 -19.82 3.57
CA THR A 94 1.24 -18.62 4.37
C THR A 94 1.13 -17.38 3.50
N ALA A 95 0.28 -16.43 3.91
CA ALA A 95 0.05 -15.21 3.15
C ALA A 95 -0.01 -13.96 4.04
N VAL A 96 0.43 -12.83 3.50
CA VAL A 96 0.21 -11.49 4.05
C VAL A 96 -0.82 -10.81 3.18
N ILE A 97 -1.90 -10.37 3.78
CA ILE A 97 -2.97 -9.62 3.12
C ILE A 97 -2.88 -8.17 3.57
N ILE A 98 -2.83 -7.25 2.62
CA ILE A 98 -2.99 -5.81 2.83
C ILE A 98 -4.23 -5.38 2.05
N ALA A 99 -5.27 -4.98 2.76
CA ALA A 99 -6.54 -4.64 2.14
C ALA A 99 -7.09 -3.31 2.67
N ILE A 100 -7.81 -2.62 1.80
CA ILE A 100 -8.50 -1.37 2.08
C ILE A 100 -10.00 -1.55 1.83
N SER A 101 -10.82 -0.76 2.51
CA SER A 101 -12.27 -0.77 2.40
C SER A 101 -12.79 0.54 1.79
N PRO A 102 -13.87 0.51 0.98
CA PRO A 102 -14.58 1.71 0.55
C PRO A 102 -15.07 2.59 1.71
N LEU A 103 -15.16 2.06 2.94
CA LEU A 103 -15.54 2.80 4.13
C LEU A 103 -14.39 3.57 4.80
N GLY A 104 -13.18 3.53 4.24
CA GLY A 104 -12.02 4.21 4.84
C GLY A 104 -11.29 3.39 5.91
N TYR A 105 -11.46 2.07 5.88
CA TYR A 105 -10.77 1.13 6.78
C TYR A 105 -9.62 0.42 6.06
N VAL A 106 -8.63 -0.01 6.82
CA VAL A 106 -7.47 -0.75 6.33
C VAL A 106 -7.12 -1.89 7.29
N THR A 107 -6.53 -2.96 6.77
CA THR A 107 -6.10 -4.13 7.54
C THR A 107 -4.76 -4.66 7.01
N ILE A 108 -3.97 -5.26 7.91
CA ILE A 108 -2.82 -6.10 7.56
C ILE A 108 -2.96 -7.40 8.34
N GLN A 109 -3.16 -8.49 7.63
CA GLN A 109 -3.37 -9.83 8.20
C GLN A 109 -2.29 -10.77 7.73
N GLN A 110 -1.84 -11.66 8.61
CA GLN A 110 -1.11 -12.86 8.23
C GLN A 110 -2.10 -14.02 8.28
N ASP A 111 -2.37 -14.60 7.12
CA ASP A 111 -3.10 -15.86 6.99
C ASP A 111 -2.05 -16.98 7.12
N GLU A 112 -1.91 -17.51 8.32
CA GLU A 112 -1.20 -18.78 8.54
C GLU A 112 -2.21 -19.92 8.36
N PRO A 113 -1.79 -21.14 7.97
CA PRO A 113 -2.70 -22.27 7.98
C PRO A 113 -3.22 -22.39 9.40
N ILE A 114 -4.54 -22.55 9.57
CA ILE A 114 -5.15 -22.85 10.86
C ILE A 114 -4.67 -24.23 11.29
N THR A 115 -3.46 -24.29 11.83
CA THR A 115 -3.04 -25.37 12.70
C THR A 115 -3.90 -25.24 13.95
N ALA A 116 -4.33 -26.37 14.51
CA ALA A 116 -5.38 -26.44 15.53
C ALA A 116 -5.16 -25.55 16.78
N ASP A 117 -3.96 -24.97 16.94
CA ASP A 117 -3.51 -24.25 18.12
C ASP A 117 -3.19 -22.76 17.88
N ARG A 118 -3.38 -22.21 16.67
CA ARG A 118 -3.09 -20.79 16.38
C ARG A 118 -4.22 -20.06 15.68
N LEU A 119 -4.61 -18.92 16.26
CA LEU A 119 -5.46 -17.93 15.60
C LEU A 119 -4.61 -17.16 14.57
N PRO A 120 -5.21 -16.72 13.43
CA PRO A 120 -4.51 -15.91 12.45
C PRO A 120 -3.92 -14.66 13.13
N MET A 121 -2.63 -14.40 12.88
CA MET A 121 -1.95 -13.28 13.48
C MET A 121 -2.33 -12.01 12.73
N THR A 122 -3.13 -11.18 13.38
CA THR A 122 -3.53 -9.89 12.83
C THR A 122 -2.53 -8.83 13.29
N GLU A 123 -1.65 -8.41 12.40
CA GLU A 123 -0.72 -7.30 12.65
C GLU A 123 -1.48 -5.98 12.82
N MET A 124 -2.53 -5.79 12.03
CA MET A 124 -3.40 -4.63 12.11
C MET A 124 -4.83 -5.03 11.74
N PRO A 125 -5.79 -5.04 12.70
CA PRO A 125 -7.18 -5.34 12.39
C PRO A 125 -7.78 -4.22 11.52
N TRP A 126 -8.93 -4.50 10.92
CA TRP A 126 -9.72 -3.48 10.23
C TRP A 126 -9.92 -2.26 11.14
N GLN A 127 -9.31 -1.14 10.77
CA GLN A 127 -9.41 0.12 11.50
C GLN A 127 -9.43 1.32 10.54
N PRO A 128 -10.03 2.45 10.92
CA PRO A 128 -10.05 3.64 10.09
C PRO A 128 -8.64 4.16 9.80
N TRP A 129 -8.39 4.64 8.58
CA TRP A 129 -7.16 5.35 8.22
C TRP A 129 -7.49 6.72 7.60
N PRO A 130 -7.05 7.85 8.20
CA PRO A 130 -7.47 9.19 7.77
C PRO A 130 -7.14 9.54 6.32
N HIS A 131 -6.16 8.86 5.72
CA HIS A 131 -5.66 9.15 4.38
C HIS A 131 -6.23 8.20 3.32
N LEU A 132 -7.11 7.27 3.71
CA LEU A 132 -7.81 6.42 2.77
C LEU A 132 -9.06 7.14 2.27
N LYS A 133 -9.20 7.22 0.94
CA LYS A 133 -10.36 7.83 0.29
C LYS A 133 -11.51 6.83 0.26
N THR A 134 -12.73 7.30 0.48
CA THR A 134 -13.93 6.46 0.60
C THR A 134 -14.69 6.31 -0.72
N GLY A 135 -15.61 5.34 -0.78
CA GLY A 135 -16.46 5.10 -1.94
C GLY A 135 -15.66 4.61 -3.14
N SER A 136 -15.91 5.19 -4.31
CA SER A 136 -15.26 4.82 -5.58
C SER A 136 -13.97 5.57 -5.87
N GLU A 137 -13.46 6.36 -4.93
CA GLU A 137 -12.21 7.09 -5.12
C GLU A 137 -11.00 6.16 -5.15
N ALA A 138 -10.01 6.53 -5.98
CA ALA A 138 -8.82 5.73 -6.21
C ALA A 138 -7.82 5.86 -5.06
N ASN A 139 -7.42 4.70 -4.53
CA ASN A 139 -6.41 4.58 -3.48
C ASN A 139 -5.20 3.80 -3.99
N GLU A 140 -4.03 4.30 -3.66
CA GLU A 140 -2.75 3.73 -4.04
C GLU A 140 -2.22 2.83 -2.92
N LEU A 141 -1.85 1.59 -3.26
CA LEU A 141 -1.26 0.60 -2.37
C LEU A 141 0.19 0.36 -2.76
N TRP A 142 1.14 0.56 -1.84
CA TRP A 142 2.56 0.24 -2.06
C TRP A 142 3.05 -0.71 -0.97
N VAL A 143 3.86 -1.68 -1.40
CA VAL A 143 4.55 -2.60 -0.51
C VAL A 143 6.01 -2.64 -0.93
N ASP A 144 6.88 -2.13 -0.07
CA ASP A 144 8.32 -2.27 -0.23
C ASP A 144 8.82 -3.42 0.64
N VAL A 145 9.69 -4.26 0.10
CA VAL A 145 10.49 -5.21 0.88
C VAL A 145 11.95 -4.87 0.63
N VAL A 146 12.67 -4.48 1.69
CA VAL A 146 14.09 -4.11 1.64
C VAL A 146 14.82 -4.70 2.83
N ASP A 147 15.88 -5.48 2.60
CA ASP A 147 16.66 -6.14 3.65
C ASP A 147 15.78 -6.95 4.64
N GLY A 148 14.73 -7.60 4.12
CA GLY A 148 13.76 -8.35 4.93
C GLY A 148 12.82 -7.49 5.80
N GLN A 149 12.79 -6.17 5.60
CA GLN A 149 11.81 -5.27 6.19
C GLN A 149 10.71 -4.96 5.18
N MET A 150 9.46 -5.18 5.55
CA MET A 150 8.29 -4.82 4.76
C MET A 150 7.73 -3.48 5.22
N ARG A 151 7.44 -2.59 4.28
CA ARG A 151 6.77 -1.30 4.50
C ARG A 151 5.53 -1.20 3.64
N VAL A 152 4.40 -0.92 4.27
CA VAL A 152 3.12 -0.73 3.58
C VAL A 152 2.79 0.76 3.56
N ARG A 153 2.46 1.29 2.38
CA ARG A 153 1.96 2.65 2.23
C ARG A 153 0.61 2.68 1.55
N ILE A 154 -0.20 3.64 1.99
CA ILE A 154 -1.48 3.98 1.38
C ILE A 154 -1.39 5.43 0.93
N ASN A 155 -1.68 5.70 -0.34
CA ASN A 155 -1.63 7.07 -0.89
C ASN A 155 -0.29 7.77 -0.57
N ARG A 156 0.82 7.02 -0.74
CA ARG A 156 2.22 7.42 -0.46
C ARG A 156 2.58 7.65 1.01
N GLU A 157 1.64 7.47 1.94
CA GLU A 157 1.90 7.61 3.37
C GLU A 157 2.20 6.28 4.04
N LEU A 158 3.18 6.26 4.95
CA LEU A 158 3.55 5.06 5.70
C LEU A 158 2.43 4.66 6.66
N LEU A 159 1.83 3.51 6.38
CA LEU A 159 0.82 2.88 7.22
C LEU A 159 1.48 1.99 8.27
N TRP A 160 2.39 1.12 7.83
CA TRP A 160 2.99 0.09 8.67
C TRP A 160 4.41 -0.26 8.21
N SER A 161 5.25 -0.67 9.16
CA SER A 161 6.59 -1.18 8.90
C SER A 161 6.94 -2.27 9.91
N GLY A 162 7.54 -3.35 9.44
CA GLY A 162 7.99 -4.45 10.29
C GLY A 162 8.81 -5.47 9.51
N ALA A 163 9.21 -6.56 10.17
CA ALA A 163 9.86 -7.67 9.48
C ALA A 163 8.89 -8.30 8.48
N ALA A 164 9.38 -8.66 7.29
CA ALA A 164 8.62 -9.49 6.37
C ALA A 164 8.48 -10.88 7.03
N PRO A 165 7.25 -11.39 7.23
CA PRO A 165 7.05 -12.63 7.97
C PRO A 165 7.64 -13.86 7.26
N PHE A 166 7.78 -13.78 5.93
CA PHE A 166 8.41 -14.78 5.08
C PHE A 166 8.92 -14.11 3.79
N GLN A 167 9.65 -14.86 2.97
CA GLN A 167 10.00 -14.45 1.60
C GLN A 167 8.80 -14.75 0.69
N PRO A 168 8.07 -13.75 0.20
CA PRO A 168 6.87 -14.02 -0.58
C PRO A 168 7.25 -14.60 -1.93
N THR A 169 6.63 -15.72 -2.27
CA THR A 169 6.84 -16.43 -3.53
C THR A 169 5.84 -15.97 -4.59
N GLN A 170 4.59 -15.72 -4.21
CA GLN A 170 3.53 -15.31 -5.14
C GLN A 170 2.94 -13.94 -4.79
N LEU A 171 2.39 -13.29 -5.81
CA LEU A 171 1.61 -12.06 -5.72
C LEU A 171 0.19 -12.34 -6.22
N GLY A 172 -0.80 -11.90 -5.46
CA GLY A 172 -2.20 -11.98 -5.85
C GLY A 172 -3.01 -10.75 -5.47
N LEU A 173 -4.26 -10.76 -5.93
CA LEU A 173 -5.30 -9.84 -5.51
C LEU A 173 -6.15 -10.49 -4.44
N TYR A 174 -6.55 -9.67 -3.46
CA TYR A 174 -7.45 -10.06 -2.39
C TYR A 174 -8.78 -9.32 -2.53
N GLY A 175 -9.89 -10.03 -2.29
CA GLY A 175 -11.22 -9.46 -2.11
C GLY A 175 -11.96 -10.15 -0.97
N GLU A 176 -12.67 -9.40 -0.14
CA GLU A 176 -13.52 -9.89 0.93
C GLU A 176 -14.77 -9.02 1.05
N SER A 177 -15.93 -9.62 1.26
CA SER A 177 -17.15 -8.88 1.57
C SER A 177 -17.78 -9.35 2.88
N PHE A 178 -18.27 -8.39 3.68
CA PHE A 178 -19.01 -8.64 4.91
C PHE A 178 -20.53 -8.53 4.72
N GLY A 179 -20.97 -8.21 3.51
CA GLY A 179 -22.38 -8.14 3.10
C GLY A 179 -22.58 -8.80 1.75
N ASP A 180 -23.17 -8.08 0.79
CA ASP A 180 -23.39 -8.58 -0.58
C ASP A 180 -22.11 -8.59 -1.44
N THR A 181 -22.17 -9.06 -2.68
CA THR A 181 -20.99 -9.05 -3.57
C THR A 181 -20.50 -7.62 -3.81
N ALA A 182 -19.18 -7.42 -3.77
CA ALA A 182 -18.51 -6.20 -4.18
C ALA A 182 -17.54 -6.45 -5.34
N VAL A 183 -17.27 -5.42 -6.13
CA VAL A 183 -16.39 -5.46 -7.29
C VAL A 183 -15.40 -4.32 -7.17
N PHE A 184 -14.12 -4.65 -7.30
CA PHE A 184 -13.01 -3.72 -7.24
C PHE A 184 -12.25 -3.74 -8.55
N HIS A 185 -11.89 -2.57 -9.04
CA HIS A 185 -11.02 -2.42 -10.18
C HIS A 185 -9.60 -2.08 -9.69
N PHE A 186 -8.65 -2.91 -10.10
CA PHE A 186 -7.23 -2.68 -9.95
C PHE A 186 -6.70 -2.14 -11.28
N GLN A 187 -6.00 -1.01 -11.21
CA GLN A 187 -5.20 -0.56 -12.34
C GLN A 187 -4.02 -1.52 -12.57
N GLN A 188 -3.00 -1.07 -13.29
CA GLN A 188 -1.77 -1.83 -13.44
C GLN A 188 -1.13 -2.09 -12.08
N ILE A 189 -0.57 -3.29 -11.93
CA ILE A 189 0.31 -3.63 -10.83
C ILE A 189 1.73 -3.55 -11.36
N GLU A 190 2.53 -2.71 -10.74
CA GLU A 190 3.91 -2.46 -11.10
C GLU A 190 4.81 -3.15 -10.07
N LEU A 191 5.78 -3.93 -10.56
CA LEU A 191 6.84 -4.54 -9.75
C LEU A 191 8.17 -3.89 -10.11
N PHE A 192 8.85 -3.35 -9.11
CA PHE A 192 10.17 -2.75 -9.20
C PHE A 192 11.16 -3.60 -8.41
N THR A 193 12.36 -3.78 -8.94
CA THR A 193 13.45 -4.46 -8.22
C THR A 193 14.81 -4.03 -8.75
N ASP A 194 15.84 -4.15 -7.90
CA ASP A 194 17.25 -4.01 -8.25
C ASP A 194 17.85 -5.38 -8.59
N THR A 195 17.30 -6.08 -9.58
CA THR A 195 17.95 -7.31 -10.07
C THR A 195 19.32 -6.97 -10.66
N LYS A 196 20.38 -7.50 -10.03
CA LYS A 196 21.70 -7.65 -10.63
C LYS A 196 21.79 -8.92 -11.46
#